data_AF-A0A250FPB6-F1
#
_entry.id   AF-A0A250FPB6-F1
#
_cell.length_a   1.000
_cell.length_b   1.000
_cell.length_c   1.000
_cell.angle_alpha   90.00
_cell.angle_beta   90.00
_cell.angle_gamma   90.00
#
_symmetry.space_group_name_H-M   'P 1'
#
loop_
_entity.id
_entity.type
_entity.pdbx_description
1 polymer ?
#
loop_
_entity_poly.entity_id
_entity_poly.type
_entity_poly.pdbx_seq_one_letter_code
_entity_poly.pdbx_strand_id
1 'polypeptide(L)'
;MKNFFTLVSILFCFALQAQEAQKASAQRFIEAVINTSEEDYPVLYPMLKISKIIPPEEGGMAKLSQVFSVLKNQLQNHDFVIYSSEEALDLISRETGNYRASDILTSEKGVVFYVYLPRYKRFLVRFPIVVNDKNEIIAINIDYCKDNTICLQYL
;
A
#
# COMPACT_ATOMS: atom_id res chain seq x y z
N MET A 1 -35.82 8.15 -15.57
CA MET A 1 -35.23 8.59 -14.28
C MET A 1 -35.09 7.47 -13.26
N LYS A 2 -36.12 6.64 -12.96
CA LYS A 2 -35.96 5.49 -12.03
C LYS A 2 -34.83 4.52 -12.41
N ASN A 3 -34.72 4.13 -13.67
CA ASN A 3 -33.67 3.18 -14.13
C ASN A 3 -32.24 3.76 -14.09
N PHE A 4 -32.08 5.09 -14.11
CA PHE A 4 -30.77 5.74 -14.02
C PHE A 4 -30.26 5.74 -12.58
N PHE A 5 -31.14 6.01 -11.61
CA PHE A 5 -30.81 5.95 -10.18
C PHE A 5 -30.46 4.53 -9.71
N THR A 6 -31.15 3.49 -10.19
CA THR A 6 -30.80 2.11 -9.84
C THR A 6 -29.45 1.69 -10.40
N LEU A 7 -29.11 2.10 -11.64
CA LEU A 7 -27.82 1.75 -12.25
C LEU A 7 -26.66 2.41 -11.50
N VAL A 8 -26.78 3.71 -11.16
CA VAL A 8 -25.76 4.45 -10.43
C VAL A 8 -25.56 3.87 -9.03
N SER A 9 -26.64 3.50 -8.33
CA SER A 9 -26.54 2.88 -7.00
C SER A 9 -25.83 1.51 -7.03
N ILE A 10 -26.09 0.69 -8.05
CA ILE A 10 -25.47 -0.63 -8.19
C ILE A 10 -23.97 -0.49 -8.52
N LEU A 11 -23.62 0.41 -9.44
CA LEU A 11 -22.22 0.73 -9.78
C LEU A 11 -21.43 1.24 -8.56
N PHE A 12 -22.05 2.08 -7.73
CA PHE A 12 -21.42 2.58 -6.51
C PHE A 12 -21.14 1.47 -5.48
N CYS A 13 -22.07 0.53 -5.31
CA CYS A 13 -21.87 -0.62 -4.43
C CYS A 13 -20.71 -1.51 -4.90
N PHE A 14 -20.57 -1.76 -6.21
CA PHE A 14 -19.46 -2.57 -6.74
C PHE A 14 -18.11 -1.87 -6.59
N ALA A 15 -18.05 -0.55 -6.82
CA ALA A 15 -16.82 0.22 -6.63
C ALA A 15 -16.35 0.18 -5.17
N LEU A 16 -17.28 0.37 -4.22
CA LEU A 16 -16.98 0.26 -2.78
C LEU A 16 -16.52 -1.16 -2.42
N GLN A 17 -17.21 -2.19 -2.90
CA GLN A 17 -16.83 -3.58 -2.62
C GLN A 17 -15.46 -3.95 -3.20
N ALA A 18 -15.11 -3.43 -4.37
CA ALA A 18 -13.79 -3.63 -4.97
C ALA A 18 -12.69 -2.97 -4.12
N GLN A 19 -12.89 -1.73 -3.70
CA GLN A 19 -11.93 -1.01 -2.86
C GLN A 19 -11.73 -1.70 -1.50
N GLU A 20 -12.80 -2.22 -0.88
CA GLU A 20 -12.73 -2.99 0.36
C GLU A 20 -11.95 -4.31 0.19
N ALA A 21 -12.14 -5.02 -0.93
CA ALA A 21 -11.37 -6.23 -1.23
C ALA A 21 -9.87 -5.94 -1.39
N GLN A 22 -9.55 -4.83 -2.05
CA GLN A 22 -8.17 -4.37 -2.23
C GLN A 22 -7.55 -3.94 -0.89
N LYS A 23 -8.30 -3.22 -0.04
CA LYS A 23 -7.90 -2.84 1.32
C LYS A 23 -7.63 -4.07 2.18
N ALA A 24 -8.47 -5.09 2.08
CA ALA A 24 -8.27 -6.36 2.77
C ALA A 24 -7.02 -7.13 2.29
N SER A 25 -6.65 -7.03 1.00
CA SER A 25 -5.36 -7.56 0.52
C SER A 25 -4.17 -6.84 1.15
N ALA A 26 -4.19 -5.51 1.21
CA ALA A 26 -3.13 -4.72 1.85
C ALA A 26 -3.02 -5.02 3.35
N GLN A 27 -4.15 -5.11 4.06
CA GLN A 27 -4.22 -5.48 5.48
C GLN A 27 -3.57 -6.85 5.73
N ARG A 28 -4.02 -7.89 4.99
CA ARG A 28 -3.49 -9.26 5.13
C ARG A 28 -2.00 -9.33 4.86
N PHE A 29 -1.49 -8.55 3.91
CA PHE A 29 -0.05 -8.48 3.63
C PHE A 29 0.73 -7.90 4.81
N ILE A 30 0.28 -6.78 5.38
CA ILE A 30 0.95 -6.18 6.54
C ILE A 30 0.92 -7.13 7.75
N GLU A 31 -0.21 -7.77 8.01
CA GLU A 31 -0.32 -8.77 9.08
C GLU A 31 0.62 -9.96 8.85
N ALA A 32 0.72 -10.45 7.61
CA ALA A 32 1.63 -11.54 7.28
C ALA A 32 3.10 -11.13 7.48
N VAL A 33 3.49 -9.92 7.08
CA VAL A 33 4.84 -9.37 7.33
C VAL A 33 5.15 -9.32 8.83
N ILE A 34 4.23 -8.82 9.66
CA ILE A 34 4.44 -8.72 11.11
C ILE A 34 4.58 -10.10 11.76
N ASN A 35 3.77 -11.07 11.32
CA ASN A 35 3.67 -12.39 11.93
C ASN A 35 4.68 -13.42 11.41
N THR A 36 5.44 -13.11 10.35
CA THR A 36 6.43 -14.03 9.77
C THR A 36 7.82 -13.75 10.34
N SER A 37 8.57 -14.79 10.68
CA SER A 37 9.98 -14.68 11.07
C SER A 37 10.84 -14.18 9.90
N GLU A 38 11.89 -13.40 10.16
CA GLU A 38 12.68 -12.79 9.07
C GLU A 38 13.37 -13.84 8.18
N GLU A 39 13.78 -14.96 8.77
CA GLU A 39 14.33 -16.12 8.06
C GLU A 39 13.35 -16.76 7.07
N ASP A 40 12.05 -16.56 7.28
CA ASP A 40 10.95 -17.14 6.50
C ASP A 40 10.31 -16.16 5.52
N TYR A 41 10.81 -14.92 5.39
CA TYR A 41 10.24 -13.94 4.46
C TYR A 41 10.03 -14.41 3.01
N PRO A 42 10.84 -15.31 2.42
CA PRO A 42 10.56 -15.84 1.09
C PRO A 42 9.18 -16.48 0.93
N VAL A 43 8.55 -16.97 2.01
CA VAL A 43 7.18 -17.54 1.95
C VAL A 43 6.12 -16.49 1.63
N LEU A 44 6.42 -15.19 1.81
CA LEU A 44 5.52 -14.07 1.55
C LEU A 44 5.59 -13.58 0.10
N TYR A 45 6.64 -13.95 -0.66
CA TYR A 45 6.78 -13.50 -2.05
C TYR A 45 5.59 -13.83 -2.95
N PRO A 46 4.89 -14.97 -2.81
CA PRO A 46 3.68 -15.26 -3.59
C PRO A 46 2.50 -14.32 -3.31
N MET A 47 2.51 -13.54 -2.22
CA MET A 47 1.50 -12.49 -1.97
C MET A 47 1.70 -11.27 -2.89
N LEU A 48 2.88 -11.17 -3.51
CA LEU A 48 3.28 -10.08 -4.38
C LEU A 48 3.20 -10.50 -5.86
N LYS A 49 2.77 -9.58 -6.71
CA LYS A 49 2.83 -9.74 -8.16
C LYS A 49 4.18 -9.26 -8.68
N ILE A 50 5.18 -10.13 -8.56
CA ILE A 50 6.54 -9.86 -9.03
C ILE A 50 6.60 -10.21 -10.51
N SER A 51 6.69 -9.18 -11.35
CA SER A 51 6.72 -9.28 -12.82
C SER A 51 8.07 -8.85 -13.41
N LYS A 52 8.89 -8.16 -12.62
CA LYS A 52 10.22 -7.68 -12.99
C LYS A 52 11.29 -8.44 -12.22
N ILE A 53 12.40 -8.66 -12.90
CA ILE A 53 13.64 -9.11 -12.25
C ILE A 53 14.22 -7.90 -11.53
N ILE A 54 14.43 -8.03 -10.22
CA ILE A 54 15.22 -7.07 -9.44
C ILE A 54 16.69 -7.39 -9.72
N PRO A 55 17.47 -6.47 -10.31
CA PRO A 55 18.87 -6.75 -10.63
C PRO A 55 19.69 -7.11 -9.37
N PRO A 56 20.63 -8.06 -9.44
CA PRO A 56 21.47 -8.43 -8.31
C PRO A 56 22.23 -7.24 -7.69
N GLU A 57 22.66 -6.28 -8.52
CA GLU A 57 23.33 -5.05 -8.11
C GLU A 57 22.44 -4.10 -7.30
N GLU A 58 21.11 -4.23 -7.43
CA GLU A 58 20.11 -3.49 -6.63
C GLU A 58 19.67 -4.28 -5.38
N GLY A 59 20.31 -5.42 -5.12
CA GLY A 59 20.03 -6.31 -3.98
C GLY A 59 19.11 -7.49 -4.30
N GLY A 60 18.66 -7.64 -5.54
CA GLY A 60 17.82 -8.75 -5.98
C GLY A 60 16.57 -8.95 -5.12
N MET A 61 16.12 -10.21 -5.01
CA MET A 61 14.95 -10.56 -4.18
C MET A 61 15.14 -10.26 -2.69
N ALA A 62 16.39 -10.20 -2.20
CA ALA A 62 16.67 -9.86 -0.80
C ALA A 62 16.25 -8.43 -0.45
N LYS A 63 16.09 -7.54 -1.45
CA LYS A 63 15.52 -6.21 -1.25
C LYS A 63 14.10 -6.27 -0.67
N LEU A 64 13.29 -7.26 -1.07
CA LEU A 64 11.94 -7.43 -0.55
C LEU A 64 11.97 -7.83 0.93
N SER A 65 12.86 -8.76 1.32
CA SER A 65 13.08 -9.10 2.72
C SER A 65 13.50 -7.88 3.55
N GLN A 66 14.35 -6.99 3.02
CA GLN A 66 14.71 -5.75 3.72
C GLN A 66 13.51 -4.83 3.93
N VAL A 67 12.64 -4.68 2.92
CA VAL A 67 11.40 -3.90 3.05
C VAL A 67 10.50 -4.51 4.13
N PHE A 68 10.36 -5.85 4.15
CA PHE A 68 9.59 -6.55 5.17
C PHE A 68 10.18 -6.35 6.58
N SER A 69 11.50 -6.45 6.77
CA SER A 69 12.15 -6.14 8.05
C SER A 69 11.86 -4.72 8.52
N VAL A 70 11.94 -3.72 7.63
CA VAL A 70 11.67 -2.33 8.02
C VAL A 70 10.20 -2.14 8.40
N LEU A 71 9.27 -2.69 7.61
CA LEU A 71 7.84 -2.66 7.93
C LEU A 71 7.56 -3.32 9.28
N LYS A 72 8.06 -4.54 9.50
CA LYS A 72 7.89 -5.25 10.77
C LYS A 72 8.44 -4.44 11.94
N ASN A 73 9.65 -3.92 11.85
CA ASN A 73 10.25 -3.11 12.92
C ASN A 73 9.46 -1.83 13.23
N GLN A 74 8.76 -1.25 12.25
CA GLN A 74 7.95 -0.06 12.45
C GLN A 74 6.53 -0.34 12.97
N LEU A 75 6.05 -1.58 12.85
CA LEU A 75 4.66 -1.96 13.09
C LEU A 75 4.50 -2.97 14.24
N GLN A 76 5.53 -3.75 14.54
CA GLN A 76 5.48 -4.75 15.60
C GLN A 76 5.19 -4.07 16.94
N ASN A 77 4.19 -4.58 17.65
CA ASN A 77 3.68 -4.03 18.93
C ASN A 77 3.00 -2.66 18.80
N HIS A 78 2.52 -2.29 17.60
CA HIS A 78 1.76 -1.08 17.37
C HIS A 78 0.45 -1.37 16.64
N ASP A 79 -0.63 -0.74 17.12
CA ASP A 79 -1.88 -0.71 16.36
C ASP A 79 -1.68 0.12 15.09
N PHE A 80 -2.27 -0.33 13.99
CA PHE A 80 -2.23 0.35 12.72
C PHE A 80 -3.59 0.33 12.03
N VAL A 81 -3.78 1.29 11.13
CA VAL A 81 -4.96 1.39 10.27
C VAL A 81 -4.49 1.55 8.83
N ILE A 82 -5.15 0.86 7.91
CA ILE A 82 -4.91 1.04 6.48
C ILE A 82 -5.86 2.11 5.94
N TYR A 83 -5.30 3.09 5.25
CA TYR A 83 -6.06 4.12 4.53
C TYR A 83 -5.70 4.08 3.05
N SER A 84 -6.69 4.28 2.17
CA SER A 84 -6.41 4.59 0.76
C SER A 84 -5.73 5.96 0.65
N SER A 85 -5.12 6.26 -0.50
CA SER A 85 -4.56 7.59 -0.78
C SER A 85 -5.61 8.70 -0.65
N GLU A 86 -6.86 8.44 -1.04
CA GLU A 86 -7.97 9.39 -0.91
C GLU A 86 -8.32 9.63 0.57
N GLU A 87 -8.48 8.55 1.35
CA GLU A 87 -8.76 8.65 2.79
C GLU A 87 -7.59 9.33 3.52
N ALA A 88 -6.34 9.07 3.11
CA ALA A 88 -5.15 9.67 3.71
C ALA A 88 -5.08 11.18 3.42
N LEU A 89 -5.34 11.60 2.18
CA LEU A 89 -5.39 13.02 1.80
C LEU A 89 -6.50 13.76 2.54
N ASP A 90 -7.67 13.14 2.66
CA ASP A 90 -8.80 13.67 3.40
C ASP A 90 -8.46 13.82 4.90
N LEU A 91 -7.84 12.81 5.53
CA LEU A 91 -7.37 12.90 6.91
C LEU A 91 -6.35 14.04 7.10
N ILE A 92 -5.36 14.15 6.21
CA ILE A 92 -4.35 15.23 6.24
C ILE A 92 -4.99 16.60 6.07
N SER A 93 -6.04 16.73 5.26
CA SER A 93 -6.74 18.01 5.07
C SER A 93 -7.49 18.47 6.33
N ARG A 94 -7.93 17.52 7.16
CA ARG A 94 -8.66 17.77 8.40
C ARG A 94 -7.74 17.94 9.60
N GLU A 95 -6.59 17.26 9.62
CA GLU A 95 -5.61 17.33 10.69
C GLU A 95 -4.56 18.43 10.42
N THR A 96 -4.46 19.43 11.29
CA THR A 96 -3.34 20.40 11.26
C THR A 96 -2.05 19.71 11.71
N GLY A 97 -1.37 19.03 10.79
CA GLY A 97 -0.18 18.22 11.07
C GLY A 97 0.92 18.33 10.00
N ASN A 98 2.09 17.77 10.30
CA ASN A 98 3.33 17.87 9.51
C ASN A 98 3.36 17.07 8.19
N TYR A 99 2.22 16.59 7.69
CA TYR A 99 2.18 15.84 6.43
C TYR A 99 1.95 16.79 5.26
N ARG A 100 2.77 16.65 4.22
CA ARG A 100 2.48 17.32 2.95
C ARG A 100 1.62 16.38 2.14
N ALA A 101 0.54 16.89 1.55
CA ALA A 101 -0.27 16.12 0.60
C ALA A 101 0.58 15.53 -0.54
N SER A 102 1.71 16.17 -0.88
CA SER A 102 2.70 15.68 -1.85
C SER A 102 3.40 14.38 -1.46
N ASP A 103 3.36 13.98 -0.19
CA ASP A 103 3.95 12.73 0.28
C ASP A 103 3.01 11.53 0.04
N ILE A 104 1.74 11.78 -0.27
CA ILE A 104 0.73 10.77 -0.60
C ILE A 104 0.64 10.66 -2.12
N LEU A 105 1.01 9.48 -2.62
CA LEU A 105 1.02 9.15 -4.03
C LEU A 105 -0.28 8.46 -4.43
N THR A 106 -0.65 8.64 -5.69
CA THR A 106 -1.69 7.90 -6.38
C THR A 106 -1.08 7.00 -7.45
N SER A 107 -1.88 6.09 -8.01
CA SER A 107 -1.43 5.17 -9.06
C SER A 107 -2.53 4.95 -10.09
N GLU A 108 -2.17 5.00 -11.37
CA GLU A 108 -3.05 4.60 -12.48
C GLU A 108 -3.18 3.07 -12.61
N LYS A 109 -2.40 2.29 -11.84
CA LYS A 109 -2.34 0.82 -11.95
C LYS A 109 -3.10 0.10 -10.83
N GLY A 110 -3.64 0.83 -9.86
CA GLY A 110 -4.30 0.26 -8.70
C GLY A 110 -4.54 1.29 -7.61
N VAL A 111 -5.25 0.87 -6.56
CA VAL A 111 -5.47 1.71 -5.38
C VAL A 111 -4.22 1.70 -4.52
N VAL A 112 -3.79 2.89 -4.09
CA VAL A 112 -2.64 3.05 -3.18
C VAL A 112 -3.15 3.07 -1.76
N PHE A 113 -2.57 2.24 -0.91
CA PHE A 113 -2.86 2.16 0.52
C PHE A 113 -1.63 2.54 1.34
N TYR A 114 -1.88 3.22 2.45
CA TYR A 114 -0.88 3.64 3.41
C TYR A 114 -1.20 3.09 4.79
N VAL A 115 -0.16 2.67 5.49
CA VAL A 115 -0.26 2.31 6.90
C VAL A 115 -0.19 3.58 7.74
N TYR A 116 -1.20 3.81 8.56
CA TYR A 116 -1.26 4.88 9.57
C TYR A 116 -1.07 4.29 10.96
N LEU A 117 -0.24 4.94 11.76
CA LEU A 117 0.01 4.61 13.15
C LEU A 117 -0.70 5.64 14.05
N PRO A 118 -1.88 5.33 14.62
CA PRO A 118 -2.69 6.30 15.36
C PRO A 118 -1.96 6.90 16.56
N ARG A 119 -1.20 6.08 17.29
CA ARG A 119 -0.43 6.51 18.46
C ARG A 119 0.55 7.65 18.13
N TYR A 120 1.14 7.61 16.94
CA TYR A 120 2.13 8.59 16.48
C TYR A 120 1.55 9.63 15.53
N LYS A 121 0.24 9.51 15.21
CA LYS A 121 -0.45 10.30 14.21
C LYS A 121 0.35 10.41 12.91
N ARG A 122 0.80 9.27 12.37
CA ARG A 122 1.70 9.25 11.20
C ARG A 122 1.45 8.17 10.19
N PHE A 123 1.65 8.53 8.92
CA PHE A 123 1.72 7.59 7.80
C PHE A 123 3.13 7.06 7.59
N LEU A 124 3.24 5.78 7.22
CA LEU A 124 4.46 5.20 6.70
C LEU A 124 4.62 5.52 5.20
N VAL A 125 4.85 6.80 4.88
CA VAL A 125 4.82 7.32 3.49
C VAL A 125 5.85 6.69 2.54
N ARG A 126 6.90 6.06 3.08
CA ARG A 126 7.92 5.35 2.28
C ARG A 126 7.49 3.94 1.83
N PHE A 127 6.39 3.43 2.37
CA PHE A 127 5.91 2.07 2.13
C PHE A 127 4.43 2.08 1.68
N PRO A 128 4.09 2.76 0.57
CA PRO A 128 2.77 2.59 -0.03
C PRO A 128 2.61 1.18 -0.56
N ILE A 129 1.40 0.64 -0.43
CA ILE A 129 0.99 -0.66 -0.98
C ILE A 129 0.04 -0.39 -2.14
N VAL A 130 0.42 -0.77 -3.35
CA VAL A 130 -0.46 -0.63 -4.52
C VAL A 130 -1.10 -1.96 -4.82
N VAL A 131 -2.44 -1.98 -4.88
CA VAL A 131 -3.23 -3.17 -5.16
C VAL A 131 -4.01 -2.97 -6.46
N ASN A 132 -3.82 -3.85 -7.44
CA ASN A 132 -4.52 -3.76 -8.72
C ASN A 132 -5.99 -4.20 -8.63
N ASP A 133 -6.72 -4.10 -9.74
CA ASP A 133 -8.13 -4.51 -9.89
C ASP A 133 -8.38 -6.01 -9.64
N LYS A 134 -7.34 -6.83 -9.68
CA LYS A 134 -7.36 -8.27 -9.38
C LYS A 134 -7.01 -8.59 -7.92
N ASN A 135 -6.90 -7.57 -7.06
CA ASN A 135 -6.48 -7.69 -5.66
C ASN A 135 -5.03 -8.19 -5.46
N GLU A 136 -4.19 -8.09 -6.50
CA GLU A 136 -2.76 -8.45 -6.44
C GLU A 136 -1.94 -7.23 -5.99
N ILE A 137 -0.95 -7.43 -5.11
CA ILE A 137 -0.05 -6.37 -4.66
C ILE A 137 1.06 -6.16 -5.68
N ILE A 138 1.13 -4.98 -6.28
CA ILE A 138 2.03 -4.66 -7.41
C ILE A 138 3.13 -3.65 -7.05
N ALA A 139 3.10 -3.04 -5.85
CA ALA A 139 4.17 -2.22 -5.30
C ALA A 139 4.03 -2.15 -3.76
N ILE A 140 5.16 -2.05 -3.05
CA ILE A 140 5.19 -2.02 -1.57
C ILE A 140 6.11 -0.93 -0.99
N ASN A 141 6.79 -0.17 -1.85
CA ASN A 141 7.68 0.91 -1.46
C ASN A 141 7.83 1.93 -2.58
N ILE A 142 8.45 3.06 -2.24
CA ILE A 142 8.88 4.08 -3.19
C ILE A 142 10.39 4.11 -3.30
N ASP A 143 10.87 4.61 -4.43
CA ASP A 143 12.27 4.91 -4.68
C ASP A 143 12.40 6.17 -5.56
N TYR A 144 13.62 6.55 -5.90
CA TYR A 144 13.90 7.62 -6.85
C TYR A 144 13.81 7.11 -8.29
N CYS A 145 12.98 7.78 -9.09
CA CYS A 145 12.94 7.62 -10.53
C CYS A 145 14.19 8.23 -11.20
N LYS A 146 14.41 7.94 -12.48
CA LYS A 146 15.58 8.41 -13.26
C LYS A 146 15.73 9.93 -13.32
N ASP A 147 14.64 10.66 -13.10
CA ASP A 147 14.58 12.12 -13.04
C ASP A 147 14.71 12.67 -11.60
N ASN A 148 15.15 11.84 -10.64
CA ASN A 148 15.25 12.13 -9.21
C ASN A 148 13.92 12.49 -8.53
N THR A 149 12.78 12.18 -9.15
CA THR A 149 11.48 12.29 -8.51
C THR A 149 11.17 11.05 -7.68
N ILE A 150 10.36 11.20 -6.63
CA ILE A 150 9.87 10.06 -5.85
C ILE A 150 8.80 9.33 -6.65
N CYS A 151 8.92 8.02 -6.80
CA CYS A 151 7.95 7.22 -7.54
C CYS A 151 7.74 5.82 -6.94
N LEU A 152 6.58 5.23 -7.26
CA LEU A 152 6.20 3.87 -6.84
C LEU A 152 7.09 2.84 -7.52
N GLN A 153 7.71 1.96 -6.73
CA GLN A 153 8.51 0.86 -7.25
C GLN A 153 7.61 -0.34 -7.56
N TYR A 154 7.16 -0.44 -8.82
CA TYR A 154 6.36 -1.57 -9.28
C TYR A 154 7.20 -2.85 -9.41
N LEU A 155 6.64 -3.94 -8.89
CA LEU A 155 7.21 -5.29 -8.82
C LEU A 155 7.16 -6.06 -10.14
#